data_AF-A0AA88XEB8-F1
#
_entry.id   AF-A0AA88XEB8-F1
#
_cell.length_a   1.000
_cell.length_b   1.000
_cell.length_c   1.000
_cell.angle_alpha   90.00
_cell.angle_beta   90.00
_cell.angle_gamma   90.00
#
_symmetry.space_group_name_H-M   'P 1'
#
loop_
_entity.id
_entity.type
_entity.pdbx_description
1 polymer ?
#
loop_
_entity_poly.entity_id
_entity_poly.type
_entity_poly.pdbx_seq_one_letter_code
_entity_poly.pdbx_strand_id
1 'polypeptide(L)'
;MEKRTKSIIDEYLHLHDTQETVLRVEELNSPSTIHAFVSTAFNHVIERSEFARSQTGHLFYHLVKKGTISIDAYIKGLHEILQYAGDLEIDIPRIWQYFGELIGPMIQEGSVPLNFLRQAAEPLKENNKAGNLIVEILLAASHREGQKKLSTLWRQSGLRWDEFVPAGQIQTFLRDRKLEFIEEGRSYIQSIQEKLDDMMGRQNADNEAVFDWIEENCDDKTIKSKKFIRALMMSVCQSAITGSGNNARVVPDEIKKRGVVLTKFFGNQPEFELQALYALQALVHRLEHPPGVLRTCFDNLFDEDIISEDAFYQWEKSTDPAEQEGKGVAMKQVCQFFQWLREPADFSDS
;
A
#
# COMPACT_ATOMS: atom_id res chain seq x y z
N MET A 1 2.49 12.62 -43.03
CA MET A 1 2.12 12.13 -41.68
C MET A 1 1.95 13.31 -40.74
N GLU A 2 3.02 14.05 -40.47
CA GLU A 2 3.05 15.14 -39.48
C GLU A 2 1.90 16.17 -39.57
N LYS A 3 1.70 16.81 -40.73
CA LYS A 3 0.64 17.81 -40.92
C LYS A 3 -0.77 17.27 -40.63
N ARG A 4 -1.02 16.00 -40.96
CA ARG A 4 -2.32 15.36 -40.70
C ARG A 4 -2.52 15.09 -39.21
N THR A 5 -1.49 14.58 -38.53
CA THR A 5 -1.54 14.40 -37.06
C THR A 5 -1.87 15.70 -36.35
N LYS A 6 -1.15 16.77 -36.68
CA LYS A 6 -1.38 18.09 -36.06
C LYS A 6 -2.83 18.56 -36.23
N SER A 7 -3.37 18.44 -37.44
CA SER A 7 -4.78 18.75 -37.74
C SER A 7 -5.75 17.90 -36.89
N ILE A 8 -5.54 16.58 -36.82
CA ILE A 8 -6.40 15.67 -36.05
C ILE A 8 -6.39 16.04 -34.56
N ILE A 9 -5.20 16.31 -34.01
CA ILE A 9 -5.06 16.70 -32.59
C ILE A 9 -5.70 18.07 -32.34
N ASP A 10 -5.47 19.07 -33.19
CA ASP A 10 -6.05 20.40 -33.03
C ASP A 10 -7.59 20.38 -33.11
N GLU A 11 -8.16 19.60 -34.03
CA GLU A 11 -9.60 19.41 -34.16
C GLU A 11 -10.18 18.69 -32.93
N TYR A 12 -9.52 17.62 -32.46
CA TYR A 12 -9.94 16.93 -31.24
C TYR A 12 -9.91 17.86 -30.02
N LEU A 13 -8.86 18.67 -29.87
CA LEU A 13 -8.74 19.62 -28.77
C LEU A 13 -9.78 20.76 -28.84
N HIS A 14 -10.37 21.01 -30.01
CA HIS A 14 -11.41 22.02 -30.19
C HIS A 14 -12.82 21.45 -30.01
N LEU A 15 -13.09 20.27 -30.58
CA LEU A 15 -14.43 19.67 -30.68
C LEU A 15 -14.72 18.64 -29.59
N HIS A 16 -13.69 18.04 -28.99
CA HIS A 16 -13.78 16.93 -28.05
C HIS A 16 -14.53 15.69 -28.57
N ASP A 17 -14.61 15.52 -29.90
CA ASP A 17 -15.24 14.35 -30.52
C ASP A 17 -14.25 13.18 -30.60
N THR A 18 -14.27 12.34 -29.56
CA THR A 18 -13.46 11.11 -29.52
C THR A 18 -13.83 10.13 -30.63
N GLN A 19 -15.10 10.03 -31.03
CA GLN A 19 -15.53 9.04 -32.01
C GLN A 19 -15.05 9.41 -33.42
N GLU A 20 -15.23 10.66 -33.83
CA GLU A 20 -14.72 11.16 -35.12
C GLU A 20 -13.18 11.06 -35.16
N THR A 21 -12.51 11.46 -34.08
CA THR A 21 -11.05 11.44 -34.01
C THR A 21 -10.50 10.02 -34.19
N VAL A 22 -11.13 9.03 -33.55
CA VAL A 22 -10.74 7.63 -33.70
C VAL A 22 -10.88 7.15 -35.15
N LEU A 23 -11.99 7.49 -35.84
CA LEU A 23 -12.18 7.12 -37.25
C LEU A 23 -11.08 7.72 -38.15
N ARG A 24 -10.74 8.99 -37.94
CA ARG A 24 -9.66 9.65 -38.67
C ARG A 24 -8.30 9.03 -38.41
N VAL A 25 -8.05 8.59 -37.18
CA VAL A 25 -6.81 7.86 -36.87
C VAL A 25 -6.81 6.48 -37.53
N GLU A 26 -7.94 5.77 -37.60
CA GLU A 26 -8.09 4.50 -38.32
C GLU A 26 -7.84 4.65 -39.83
N GLU A 27 -8.36 5.70 -40.46
CA GLU A 27 -8.10 6.01 -41.88
C GLU A 27 -6.62 6.31 -42.16
N LEU A 28 -5.95 6.86 -41.17
CA LEU A 28 -4.54 7.19 -41.21
C LEU A 28 -3.64 6.02 -40.80
N ASN A 29 -4.21 4.98 -40.18
CA ASN A 29 -3.48 3.89 -39.57
C ASN A 29 -2.85 2.99 -40.63
N SER A 30 -1.53 3.11 -40.78
CA SER A 30 -0.70 2.05 -41.35
C SER A 30 0.09 1.41 -40.21
N PRO A 31 0.08 0.07 -40.04
CA PRO A 31 0.75 -0.60 -38.93
C PRO A 31 2.24 -0.24 -38.79
N SER A 32 2.89 0.08 -39.91
CA SER A 32 4.29 0.48 -39.96
C SER A 32 4.56 1.93 -39.56
N THR A 33 3.57 2.82 -39.47
CA THR A 33 3.78 4.26 -39.24
C THR A 33 2.94 4.85 -38.10
N ILE A 34 2.06 4.06 -37.47
CA ILE A 34 1.18 4.58 -36.41
C ILE A 34 1.95 5.06 -35.16
N HIS A 35 3.14 4.52 -34.89
CA HIS A 35 4.03 5.03 -33.86
C HIS A 35 4.47 6.50 -34.13
N ALA A 36 4.62 6.90 -35.39
CA ALA A 36 4.94 8.27 -35.77
C ALA A 36 3.77 9.24 -35.54
N PHE A 37 2.53 8.74 -35.53
CA PHE A 37 1.37 9.54 -35.09
C PHE A 37 1.49 9.87 -33.60
N VAL A 38 1.86 8.89 -32.77
CA VAL A 38 2.06 9.07 -31.32
C VAL A 38 3.14 10.11 -31.05
N SER A 39 4.34 9.93 -31.61
CA SER A 39 5.46 10.85 -31.38
C SER A 39 5.17 12.26 -31.91
N THR A 40 4.55 12.38 -33.10
CA THR A 40 4.15 13.70 -33.62
C THR A 40 3.13 14.38 -32.72
N ALA A 41 2.13 13.65 -32.23
CA ALA A 41 1.08 14.21 -31.37
C ALA A 41 1.66 14.74 -30.05
N PHE A 42 2.52 13.96 -29.40
CA PHE A 42 3.20 14.36 -28.18
C PHE A 42 4.06 15.61 -28.41
N ASN A 43 4.92 15.62 -29.44
CA ASN A 43 5.73 16.79 -29.79
C ASN A 43 4.87 18.04 -30.09
N HIS A 44 3.68 17.87 -30.67
CA HIS A 44 2.77 18.97 -30.97
C HIS A 44 2.15 19.60 -29.71
N VAL A 45 1.99 18.85 -28.62
CA VAL A 45 1.25 19.31 -27.42
C VAL A 45 2.10 19.48 -26.17
N ILE A 46 3.33 18.97 -26.14
CA ILE A 46 4.18 18.95 -24.95
C ILE A 46 4.38 20.36 -24.34
N GLU A 47 4.55 21.38 -25.17
CA GLU A 47 4.71 22.79 -24.73
C GLU A 47 3.41 23.60 -24.72
N ARG A 48 2.26 22.98 -24.96
CA ARG A 48 0.95 23.66 -24.93
C ARG A 48 0.40 23.74 -23.50
N SER A 49 -0.90 23.96 -23.35
CA SER A 49 -1.56 24.00 -22.04
C SER A 49 -1.65 22.61 -21.41
N GLU A 50 -1.74 22.57 -20.07
CA GLU A 50 -2.05 21.34 -19.31
C GLU A 50 -3.31 20.65 -19.84
N PHE A 51 -4.34 21.45 -20.18
CA PHE A 51 -5.55 20.94 -20.82
C PHE A 51 -5.25 20.20 -22.12
N ALA A 52 -4.46 20.78 -23.02
CA ALA A 52 -4.12 20.15 -24.29
C ALA A 52 -3.35 18.83 -24.08
N ARG A 53 -2.41 18.80 -23.13
CA ARG A 53 -1.65 17.60 -22.78
C ARG A 53 -2.55 16.50 -22.22
N SER A 54 -3.33 16.82 -21.19
CA SER A 54 -4.22 15.88 -20.52
C SER A 54 -5.27 15.30 -21.47
N GLN A 55 -5.92 16.15 -22.28
CA GLN A 55 -6.91 15.69 -23.28
C GLN A 55 -6.26 14.80 -24.35
N THR A 56 -5.06 15.14 -24.83
CA THR A 56 -4.34 14.29 -25.78
C THR A 56 -4.00 12.93 -25.16
N GLY A 57 -3.64 12.88 -23.88
CA GLY A 57 -3.45 11.63 -23.15
C GLY A 57 -4.74 10.79 -23.06
N HIS A 58 -5.88 11.42 -22.79
CA HIS A 58 -7.19 10.74 -22.80
C HIS A 58 -7.54 10.18 -24.20
N LEU A 59 -7.23 10.92 -25.27
CA LEU A 59 -7.38 10.41 -26.63
C LEU A 59 -6.57 9.13 -26.85
N PHE A 60 -5.30 9.11 -26.43
CA PHE A 60 -4.47 7.90 -26.55
C PHE A 60 -5.01 6.73 -25.72
N TYR A 61 -5.51 6.99 -24.52
CA TYR A 61 -6.22 5.99 -23.73
C TYR A 61 -7.38 5.37 -24.53
N HIS A 62 -8.23 6.18 -25.15
CA HIS A 62 -9.35 5.68 -25.95
C HIS A 62 -8.90 4.92 -27.21
N LEU A 63 -7.88 5.41 -27.90
CA LEU A 63 -7.30 4.75 -29.08
C LEU A 63 -6.71 3.37 -28.75
N VAL A 64 -6.04 3.25 -27.61
CA VAL A 64 -5.49 1.96 -27.14
C VAL A 64 -6.60 1.04 -26.65
N LYS A 65 -7.57 1.56 -25.87
CA LYS A 65 -8.70 0.78 -25.36
C LYS A 65 -9.56 0.19 -26.49
N LYS A 66 -9.75 0.92 -27.59
CA LYS A 66 -10.46 0.43 -28.78
C LYS A 66 -9.60 -0.50 -29.66
N GLY A 67 -8.29 -0.56 -29.43
CA GLY A 67 -7.35 -1.34 -30.25
C GLY A 67 -6.96 -0.67 -31.57
N THR A 68 -7.31 0.60 -31.78
CA THR A 68 -6.86 1.38 -32.94
C THR A 68 -5.34 1.54 -32.94
N ILE A 69 -4.74 1.72 -31.76
CA ILE A 69 -3.29 1.74 -31.55
C ILE A 69 -2.93 0.61 -30.59
N SER A 70 -1.96 -0.24 -30.94
CA SER A 70 -1.46 -1.23 -30.00
C SER A 70 -0.59 -0.58 -28.92
N ILE A 71 -0.51 -1.20 -27.74
CA ILE A 71 0.35 -0.70 -26.66
C ILE A 71 1.82 -0.64 -27.11
N ASP A 72 2.28 -1.60 -27.92
CA ASP A 72 3.65 -1.63 -28.44
C ASP A 72 3.94 -0.45 -29.39
N ALA A 73 2.97 -0.09 -30.24
CA ALA A 73 3.13 1.05 -31.13
C ALA A 73 3.09 2.38 -30.37
N TYR A 74 2.28 2.46 -29.31
CA TYR A 74 2.29 3.59 -28.38
C TYR A 74 3.64 3.74 -27.67
N ILE A 75 4.17 2.66 -27.10
CA ILE A 75 5.49 2.64 -26.44
C ILE A 75 6.60 3.03 -27.42
N LYS A 76 6.57 2.50 -28.65
CA LYS A 76 7.54 2.87 -29.69
C LYS A 76 7.52 4.37 -29.99
N GLY A 77 6.33 4.98 -30.09
CA GLY A 77 6.20 6.42 -30.27
C GLY A 77 6.67 7.24 -29.07
N LEU A 78 6.45 6.74 -27.84
CA LEU A 78 7.01 7.36 -26.64
C LEU A 78 8.54 7.35 -26.65
N HIS A 79 9.15 6.23 -27.05
CA HIS A 79 10.61 6.10 -27.08
C HIS A 79 11.29 7.15 -27.98
N GLU A 80 10.65 7.50 -29.10
CA GLU A 80 11.18 8.53 -30.01
C GLU A 80 11.38 9.89 -29.35
N ILE A 81 10.62 10.18 -28.30
CA ILE A 81 10.68 11.45 -27.56
C ILE A 81 11.47 11.28 -26.26
N LEU A 82 11.18 10.21 -25.51
CA LEU A 82 11.80 9.98 -24.21
C LEU A 82 13.31 9.79 -24.30
N GLN A 83 13.85 9.29 -25.42
CA GLN A 83 15.29 9.22 -25.64
C GLN A 83 15.99 10.60 -25.59
N TYR A 84 15.27 11.70 -25.85
CA TYR A 84 15.78 13.07 -25.80
C TYR A 84 15.23 13.87 -24.59
N ALA A 85 14.50 13.23 -23.68
CA ALA A 85 13.86 13.92 -22.55
C ALA A 85 14.85 14.61 -21.60
N GLY A 86 16.06 14.08 -21.47
CA GLY A 86 17.13 14.71 -20.69
C GLY A 86 17.61 16.04 -21.27
N ASP A 87 17.64 16.16 -22.61
CA ASP A 87 17.97 17.41 -23.28
C ASP A 87 16.82 18.41 -23.16
N LEU A 88 15.58 17.93 -23.33
CA LEU A 88 14.37 18.76 -23.16
C LEU A 88 14.24 19.34 -21.74
N GLU A 89 14.73 18.64 -20.71
CA GLU A 89 14.71 19.12 -19.32
C GLU A 89 15.54 20.40 -19.13
N ILE A 90 16.57 20.60 -19.96
CA ILE A 90 17.43 21.79 -19.90
C ILE A 90 16.61 23.04 -20.26
N ASP A 91 15.81 22.95 -21.32
CA ASP A 91 15.00 24.06 -21.82
C ASP A 91 13.63 24.14 -21.13
N ILE A 92 13.11 23.01 -20.66
CA ILE A 92 11.76 22.86 -20.09
C ILE A 92 11.87 22.22 -18.69
N PRO A 93 12.03 23.02 -17.62
CA PRO A 93 12.21 22.50 -16.26
C PRO A 93 11.06 21.62 -15.74
N ARG A 94 9.86 21.76 -16.33
CA ARG A 94 8.65 20.99 -15.98
C ARG A 94 8.37 19.82 -16.92
N ILE A 95 9.33 19.42 -17.76
CA ILE A 95 9.09 18.42 -18.81
C ILE A 95 8.57 17.09 -18.26
N TRP A 96 9.04 16.64 -17.10
CA TRP A 96 8.58 15.40 -16.46
C TRP A 96 7.11 15.48 -16.08
N GLN A 97 6.67 16.61 -15.51
CA GLN A 97 5.27 16.87 -15.20
C GLN A 97 4.42 16.82 -16.49
N TYR A 98 4.92 17.40 -17.59
CA TYR A 98 4.21 17.41 -18.87
C TYR A 98 4.07 16.00 -19.46
N PHE A 99 5.10 15.15 -19.33
CA PHE A 99 4.98 13.73 -19.66
C PHE A 99 4.01 13.00 -18.75
N GLY A 100 4.00 13.31 -17.45
CA GLY A 100 3.03 12.78 -16.50
C GLY A 100 1.58 13.10 -16.89
N GLU A 101 1.31 14.33 -17.31
CA GLU A 101 -0.01 14.77 -17.79
C GLU A 101 -0.44 14.05 -19.08
N LEU A 102 0.50 13.77 -20.00
CA LEU A 102 0.24 13.07 -21.26
C LEU A 102 0.06 11.55 -21.09
N ILE A 103 0.86 10.92 -20.24
CA ILE A 103 0.92 9.46 -20.12
C ILE A 103 0.02 8.97 -18.98
N GLY A 104 -0.15 9.74 -17.92
CA GLY A 104 -0.99 9.42 -16.77
C GLY A 104 -2.39 8.91 -17.12
N PRO A 105 -3.11 9.49 -18.10
CA PRO A 105 -4.44 9.01 -18.53
C PRO A 105 -4.47 7.53 -18.94
N MET A 106 -3.35 6.95 -19.36
CA MET A 106 -3.26 5.53 -19.72
C MET A 106 -3.54 4.57 -18.56
N ILE A 107 -3.42 5.04 -17.31
CA ILE A 107 -3.68 4.24 -16.09
C ILE A 107 -5.18 4.12 -15.80
N GLN A 108 -6.01 4.94 -16.46
CA GLN A 108 -7.44 5.04 -16.18
C GLN A 108 -8.17 3.70 -16.31
N GLU A 109 -9.06 3.43 -15.35
CA GLU A 109 -9.90 2.22 -15.29
C GLU A 109 -9.14 0.88 -15.29
N GLY A 110 -7.80 0.88 -15.20
CA GLY A 110 -6.99 -0.33 -15.31
C GLY A 110 -7.04 -0.98 -16.71
N SER A 111 -7.45 -0.24 -17.75
CA SER A 111 -7.58 -0.80 -19.11
C SER A 111 -6.22 -1.17 -19.72
N VAL A 112 -5.16 -0.45 -19.35
CA VAL A 112 -3.78 -0.81 -19.68
C VAL A 112 -3.10 -1.31 -18.41
N PRO A 113 -2.58 -2.56 -18.40
CA PRO A 113 -1.84 -3.07 -17.25
C PRO A 113 -0.65 -2.19 -16.94
N LEU A 114 -0.54 -1.74 -15.69
CA LEU A 114 0.47 -0.75 -15.25
C LEU A 114 1.92 -1.18 -15.52
N ASN A 115 2.18 -2.49 -15.70
CA ASN A 115 3.49 -3.02 -16.04
C ASN A 115 4.06 -2.50 -17.38
N PHE A 116 3.24 -1.88 -18.25
CA PHE A 116 3.71 -1.20 -19.46
C PHE A 116 4.75 -0.10 -19.16
N LEU A 117 4.68 0.50 -17.96
CA LEU A 117 5.62 1.53 -17.50
C LEU A 117 7.08 1.05 -17.51
N ARG A 118 7.31 -0.26 -17.27
CA ARG A 118 8.65 -0.87 -17.38
C ARG A 118 9.26 -0.65 -18.76
N GLN A 119 8.48 -0.88 -19.81
CA GLN A 119 8.93 -0.73 -21.20
C GLN A 119 8.93 0.75 -21.61
N ALA A 120 7.94 1.53 -21.18
CA ALA A 120 7.87 2.95 -21.50
C ALA A 120 9.10 3.73 -21.00
N ALA A 121 9.61 3.38 -19.80
CA ALA A 121 10.76 4.05 -19.19
C ALA A 121 12.14 3.55 -19.67
N GLU A 122 12.21 2.55 -20.55
CA GLU A 122 13.47 1.95 -21.00
C GLU A 122 14.52 2.97 -21.49
N PRO A 123 14.18 3.98 -22.33
CA PRO A 123 15.16 4.96 -22.82
C PRO A 123 15.76 5.84 -21.72
N LEU A 124 15.17 5.85 -20.52
CA LEU A 124 15.56 6.72 -19.41
C LEU A 124 16.41 6.00 -18.35
N LYS A 125 16.57 4.68 -18.48
CA LYS A 125 17.32 3.88 -17.50
C LYS A 125 18.80 4.22 -17.48
N GLU A 126 19.42 4.37 -18.65
CA GLU A 126 20.85 4.68 -18.76
C GLU A 126 21.22 6.03 -18.13
N ASN A 127 20.28 6.99 -18.15
CA ASN A 127 20.47 8.34 -17.61
C ASN A 127 19.93 8.52 -16.17
N ASN A 128 19.47 7.46 -15.51
CA ASN A 128 18.84 7.51 -14.18
C ASN A 128 17.65 8.50 -14.09
N LYS A 129 16.93 8.71 -15.19
CA LYS A 129 15.76 9.60 -15.26
C LYS A 129 14.43 8.86 -15.24
N ALA A 130 14.46 7.53 -15.31
CA ALA A 130 13.25 6.70 -15.30
C ALA A 130 12.35 7.00 -14.08
N GLY A 131 12.93 7.11 -12.88
CA GLY A 131 12.20 7.49 -11.67
C GLY A 131 11.40 8.80 -11.80
N ASN A 132 11.98 9.84 -12.41
CA ASN A 132 11.31 11.13 -12.58
C ASN A 132 10.04 11.00 -13.44
N LEU A 133 10.13 10.24 -14.54
CA LEU A 133 8.97 9.98 -15.40
C LEU A 133 7.87 9.21 -14.63
N ILE A 134 8.24 8.11 -13.97
CA ILE A 134 7.27 7.24 -13.29
C ILE A 134 6.54 7.99 -12.17
N VAL A 135 7.25 8.82 -11.40
CA VAL A 135 6.64 9.64 -10.34
C VAL A 135 5.56 10.56 -10.89
N GLU A 136 5.86 11.33 -11.94
CA GLU A 136 4.93 12.31 -12.49
C GLU A 136 3.70 11.65 -13.13
N ILE A 137 3.88 10.49 -13.76
CA ILE A 137 2.78 9.66 -14.27
C ILE A 137 1.86 9.22 -13.11
N LEU A 138 2.44 8.72 -12.02
CA LEU A 138 1.70 8.23 -10.86
C LEU A 138 1.01 9.37 -10.11
N LEU A 139 1.65 10.53 -9.97
CA LEU A 139 1.04 11.73 -9.39
C LEU A 139 -0.17 12.17 -10.22
N ALA A 140 -0.02 12.29 -11.54
CA ALA A 140 -1.11 12.65 -12.44
C ALA A 140 -2.28 11.64 -12.35
N ALA A 141 -1.98 10.34 -12.24
CA ALA A 141 -3.00 9.32 -12.04
C ALA A 141 -3.64 9.38 -10.64
N SER A 142 -2.87 9.68 -9.59
CA SER A 142 -3.36 9.71 -8.20
C SER A 142 -4.44 10.77 -7.98
N HIS A 143 -4.35 11.91 -8.67
CA HIS A 143 -5.35 12.96 -8.62
C HIS A 143 -6.71 12.53 -9.20
N ARG A 144 -6.74 11.56 -10.11
CA ARG A 144 -7.97 11.05 -10.74
C ARG A 144 -8.49 9.77 -10.08
N GLU A 145 -7.60 8.81 -9.84
CA GLU A 145 -7.96 7.45 -9.41
C GLU A 145 -7.99 7.29 -7.88
N GLY A 146 -7.33 8.21 -7.16
CA GLY A 146 -7.11 8.13 -5.72
C GLY A 146 -5.94 7.21 -5.34
N GLN A 147 -5.34 7.51 -4.19
CA GLN A 147 -4.12 6.86 -3.70
C GLN A 147 -4.31 5.35 -3.48
N LYS A 148 -5.42 4.93 -2.84
CA LYS A 148 -5.71 3.51 -2.53
C LYS A 148 -5.78 2.62 -3.77
N LYS A 149 -6.45 3.10 -4.82
CA LYS A 149 -6.58 2.37 -6.09
C LYS A 149 -5.23 2.28 -6.80
N LEU A 150 -4.48 3.38 -6.82
CA LEU A 150 -3.16 3.42 -7.45
C LEU A 150 -2.15 2.49 -6.76
N SER A 151 -2.12 2.45 -5.42
CA SER A 151 -1.26 1.50 -4.68
C SER A 151 -1.63 0.04 -4.96
N THR A 152 -2.91 -0.25 -5.17
CA THR A 152 -3.38 -1.59 -5.54
C THR A 152 -2.90 -1.98 -6.94
N LEU A 153 -3.05 -1.08 -7.92
CA LEU A 153 -2.57 -1.28 -9.29
C LEU A 153 -1.05 -1.47 -9.33
N TRP A 154 -0.29 -0.68 -8.57
CA TRP A 154 1.16 -0.83 -8.43
C TRP A 154 1.54 -2.23 -7.95
N ARG A 155 0.92 -2.71 -6.85
CA ARG A 155 1.19 -4.05 -6.31
C ARG A 155 0.83 -5.17 -7.28
N GLN A 156 -0.30 -5.06 -7.99
CA GLN A 156 -0.74 -6.05 -8.97
C GLN A 156 0.15 -6.10 -10.21
N SER A 157 0.82 -4.99 -10.55
CA SER A 157 1.67 -4.89 -11.73
C SER A 157 2.99 -5.66 -11.61
N GLY A 158 3.43 -5.97 -10.39
CA GLY A 158 4.74 -6.56 -10.12
C GLY A 158 5.92 -5.64 -10.45
N LEU A 159 5.68 -4.33 -10.56
CA LEU A 159 6.73 -3.31 -10.67
C LEU A 159 7.42 -3.10 -9.32
N ARG A 160 8.72 -2.82 -9.38
CA ARG A 160 9.51 -2.43 -8.22
C ARG A 160 10.25 -1.12 -8.49
N TRP A 161 10.42 -0.30 -7.46
CA TRP A 161 11.10 0.99 -7.61
C TRP A 161 12.59 0.88 -7.92
N ASP A 162 13.23 -0.23 -7.54
CA ASP A 162 14.63 -0.49 -7.91
C ASP A 162 14.83 -0.75 -9.40
N GLU A 163 13.75 -0.92 -10.17
CA GLU A 163 13.80 -0.95 -11.64
C GLU A 163 13.95 0.45 -12.26
N PHE A 164 13.64 1.51 -11.51
CA PHE A 164 13.54 2.90 -12.00
C PHE A 164 14.44 3.88 -11.23
N VAL A 165 14.78 3.56 -9.98
CA VAL A 165 15.52 4.41 -9.05
C VAL A 165 16.60 3.58 -8.36
N PRO A 166 17.83 4.08 -8.19
CA PRO A 166 18.88 3.37 -7.46
C PRO A 166 18.44 3.00 -6.03
N ALA A 167 18.65 1.74 -5.62
CA ALA A 167 18.13 1.16 -4.37
C ALA A 167 18.38 2.00 -3.10
N GLY A 168 19.55 2.65 -3.00
CA GLY A 168 19.91 3.47 -1.84
C GLY A 168 19.18 4.82 -1.73
N GLN A 169 18.41 5.22 -2.75
CA GLN A 169 17.76 6.53 -2.83
C GLN A 169 16.23 6.45 -2.83
N ILE A 170 15.65 5.24 -2.88
CA ILE A 170 14.22 5.07 -3.12
C ILE A 170 13.36 5.74 -2.04
N GLN A 171 13.64 5.45 -0.76
CA GLN A 171 12.87 6.00 0.37
C GLN A 171 12.90 7.53 0.40
N THR A 172 14.10 8.12 0.25
CA THR A 172 14.26 9.58 0.20
C THR A 172 13.55 10.17 -1.01
N PHE A 173 13.66 9.52 -2.17
CA PHE A 173 13.07 9.99 -3.42
C PHE A 173 11.54 10.01 -3.37
N LEU A 174 10.91 8.98 -2.82
CA LEU A 174 9.45 8.90 -2.71
C LEU A 174 8.88 9.87 -1.68
N ARG A 175 9.57 10.05 -0.55
CA ARG A 175 9.23 11.07 0.45
C ARG A 175 9.23 12.47 -0.14
N ASP A 176 10.31 12.82 -0.83
CA ASP A 176 10.48 14.15 -1.42
C ASP A 176 9.43 14.42 -2.52
N ARG A 177 8.87 13.36 -3.11
CA ARG A 177 7.82 13.42 -4.14
C ARG A 177 6.42 13.12 -3.63
N LYS A 178 6.22 12.94 -2.31
CA LYS A 178 4.94 12.62 -1.67
C LYS A 178 4.25 11.36 -2.24
N LEU A 179 5.04 10.40 -2.72
CA LEU A 179 4.57 9.10 -3.24
C LEU A 179 4.86 7.95 -2.27
N GLU A 180 5.11 8.25 -0.99
CA GLU A 180 5.31 7.24 0.06
C GLU A 180 4.16 6.23 0.04
N PHE A 181 2.91 6.64 -0.18
CA PHE A 181 1.73 5.76 -0.27
C PHE A 181 1.84 4.61 -1.30
N ILE A 182 2.72 4.71 -2.30
CA ILE A 182 2.96 3.68 -3.33
C ILE A 182 3.91 2.60 -2.83
N GLU A 183 5.00 2.99 -2.14
CA GLU A 183 5.87 2.05 -1.41
C GLU A 183 5.37 1.65 -0.04
N GLU A 184 4.42 2.41 0.50
CA GLU A 184 3.57 2.02 1.62
C GLU A 184 2.60 0.90 1.19
N GLY A 185 3.10 -0.07 0.42
CA GLY A 185 3.56 -1.34 1.01
C GLY A 185 3.98 -1.41 2.49
N ARG A 186 3.65 -0.46 3.38
CA ARG A 186 3.16 -0.85 4.70
C ARG A 186 2.10 -1.89 4.38
N SER A 187 2.19 -3.04 5.02
CA SER A 187 1.07 -3.98 4.94
C SER A 187 -0.18 -3.14 5.22
N TYR A 188 -1.27 -3.28 4.48
CA TYR A 188 -2.50 -2.55 4.79
C TYR A 188 -2.87 -2.70 6.29
N ILE A 189 -2.48 -3.85 6.85
CA ILE A 189 -2.45 -4.17 8.27
C ILE A 189 -1.55 -3.26 9.13
N GLN A 190 -0.37 -2.89 8.67
CA GLN A 190 0.54 -1.98 9.38
C GLN A 190 0.02 -0.54 9.38
N SER A 191 -0.60 -0.05 8.29
CA SER A 191 -1.28 1.24 8.32
C SER A 191 -2.49 1.24 9.26
N ILE A 192 -3.23 0.11 9.31
CA ILE A 192 -4.28 -0.10 10.30
C ILE A 192 -3.70 -0.05 11.71
N GLN A 193 -2.62 -0.79 11.98
CA GLN A 193 -1.97 -0.83 13.29
C GLN A 193 -1.54 0.56 13.77
N GLU A 194 -0.89 1.36 12.92
CA GLU A 194 -0.45 2.70 13.30
C GLU A 194 -1.61 3.65 13.59
N LYS A 195 -2.71 3.53 12.83
CA LYS A 195 -3.91 4.31 13.08
C LYS A 195 -4.59 3.89 14.39
N LEU A 196 -4.64 2.59 14.66
CA LEU A 196 -5.11 2.03 15.92
C LEU A 196 -4.24 2.49 17.12
N ASP A 197 -2.91 2.48 16.96
CA ASP A 197 -1.96 2.99 17.96
C ASP A 197 -2.18 4.48 18.25
N ASP A 198 -2.41 5.29 17.22
CA ASP A 198 -2.70 6.72 17.36
C ASP A 198 -4.05 6.97 18.04
N MET A 199 -5.11 6.24 17.64
CA MET A 199 -6.45 6.35 18.22
C MET A 199 -6.48 5.92 19.69
N MET A 200 -5.90 4.76 20.02
CA MET A 200 -5.93 4.22 21.38
C MET A 200 -4.91 4.91 22.30
N GLY A 201 -3.74 5.27 21.78
CA GLY A 201 -2.68 5.88 22.56
C GLY A 201 -2.79 7.40 22.67
N ARG A 202 -2.73 8.12 21.54
CA ARG A 202 -2.63 9.60 21.54
C ARG A 202 -3.99 10.28 21.67
N GLN A 203 -4.99 9.77 20.96
CA GLN A 203 -6.33 10.35 20.94
C GLN A 203 -7.18 9.85 22.11
N ASN A 204 -6.78 8.75 22.75
CA ASN A 204 -7.56 8.05 23.78
C ASN A 204 -9.04 7.89 23.39
N ALA A 205 -9.27 7.54 22.12
CA ALA A 205 -10.59 7.33 21.56
C ALA A 205 -11.35 6.25 22.35
N ASP A 206 -12.67 6.36 22.49
CA ASP A 206 -13.47 5.31 23.11
C ASP A 206 -13.57 4.05 22.23
N ASN A 207 -14.17 2.99 22.74
CA ASN A 207 -14.29 1.73 22.00
C ASN A 207 -15.24 1.85 20.81
N GLU A 208 -16.27 2.70 20.91
CA GLU A 208 -17.25 2.93 19.84
C GLU A 208 -16.58 3.56 18.62
N ALA A 209 -15.79 4.63 18.81
CA ALA A 209 -15.02 5.24 17.74
C ALA A 209 -14.00 4.28 17.10
N VAL A 210 -13.42 3.35 17.88
CA VAL A 210 -12.53 2.32 17.35
C VAL A 210 -13.30 1.30 16.49
N PHE A 211 -14.49 0.89 16.93
CA PHE A 211 -15.35 0.00 16.13
C PHE A 211 -15.78 0.65 14.82
N ASP A 212 -16.34 1.85 14.88
CA ASP A 212 -16.81 2.59 13.71
C ASP A 212 -15.68 2.75 12.69
N TRP A 213 -14.49 3.14 13.16
CA TRP A 213 -13.35 3.31 12.27
C TRP A 213 -12.94 1.99 11.61
N ILE A 214 -12.90 0.88 12.35
CA ILE A 214 -12.54 -0.43 11.78
C ILE A 214 -13.60 -0.86 10.74
N GLU A 215 -14.88 -0.74 11.06
CA GLU A 215 -15.99 -1.16 10.18
C GLU A 215 -16.07 -0.30 8.91
N GLU A 216 -15.78 1.00 8.99
CA GLU A 216 -15.76 1.90 7.83
C GLU A 216 -14.51 1.73 6.95
N ASN A 217 -13.37 1.40 7.54
CA ASN A 217 -12.08 1.46 6.86
C ASN A 217 -11.50 0.09 6.48
N CYS A 218 -12.02 -1.01 7.05
CA CYS A 218 -11.55 -2.39 6.80
C CYS A 218 -12.64 -3.24 6.14
N ASP A 219 -12.26 -4.04 5.13
CA ASP A 219 -13.17 -5.02 4.54
C ASP A 219 -13.25 -6.32 5.37
N ASP A 220 -14.34 -7.07 5.20
CA ASP A 220 -14.57 -8.34 5.92
C ASP A 220 -13.41 -9.33 5.80
N LYS A 221 -12.74 -9.34 4.65
CA LYS A 221 -11.60 -10.21 4.39
C LYS A 221 -10.39 -9.82 5.23
N THR A 222 -10.16 -8.53 5.42
CA THR A 222 -9.05 -8.02 6.25
C THR A 222 -9.32 -8.26 7.73
N ILE A 223 -10.53 -7.98 8.20
CA ILE A 223 -10.92 -8.17 9.60
C ILE A 223 -10.77 -9.64 10.02
N LYS A 224 -11.08 -10.59 9.12
CA LYS A 224 -10.91 -12.04 9.36
C LYS A 224 -9.51 -12.58 9.06
N SER A 225 -8.52 -11.72 8.89
CA SER A 225 -7.15 -12.15 8.58
C SER A 225 -6.29 -12.28 9.83
N LYS A 226 -5.48 -13.34 9.92
CA LYS A 226 -4.50 -13.53 11.01
C LYS A 226 -3.62 -12.30 11.23
N LYS A 227 -3.23 -11.62 10.16
CA LYS A 227 -2.38 -10.42 10.22
C LYS A 227 -3.08 -9.26 10.93
N PHE A 228 -4.37 -9.05 10.67
CA PHE A 228 -5.18 -8.04 11.36
C PHE A 228 -5.28 -8.33 12.86
N ILE A 229 -5.56 -9.58 13.23
CA ILE A 229 -5.64 -10.04 14.62
C ILE A 229 -4.35 -9.71 15.38
N ARG A 230 -3.20 -10.00 14.76
CA ARG A 230 -1.88 -9.67 15.35
C ARG A 230 -1.71 -8.16 15.54
N ALA A 231 -2.05 -7.35 14.53
CA ALA A 231 -1.96 -5.90 14.61
C ALA A 231 -2.83 -5.33 15.73
N LEU A 232 -4.09 -5.77 15.81
CA LEU A 232 -5.03 -5.33 16.83
C LEU A 232 -4.53 -5.67 18.24
N MET A 233 -4.06 -6.91 18.45
CA MET A 233 -3.50 -7.34 19.74
C MET A 233 -2.28 -6.49 20.13
N MET A 234 -1.37 -6.24 19.19
CA MET A 234 -0.21 -5.38 19.45
C MET A 234 -0.63 -3.96 19.85
N SER A 235 -1.59 -3.35 19.14
CA SER A 235 -2.06 -1.99 19.44
C SER A 235 -2.71 -1.89 20.82
N VAL A 236 -3.57 -2.83 21.19
CA VAL A 236 -4.20 -2.86 22.51
C VAL A 236 -3.16 -3.02 23.60
N CYS A 237 -2.29 -4.03 23.52
CA CYS A 237 -1.27 -4.24 24.55
C CYS A 237 -0.27 -3.08 24.61
N GLN A 238 0.11 -2.49 23.48
CA GLN A 238 1.03 -1.34 23.45
C GLN A 238 0.40 -0.10 24.09
N SER A 239 -0.90 0.12 23.93
CA SER A 239 -1.62 1.22 24.62
C SER A 239 -1.67 1.04 26.14
N ALA A 240 -1.64 -0.21 26.62
CA ALA A 240 -1.63 -0.54 28.04
C ALA A 240 -0.22 -0.57 28.67
N ILE A 241 0.85 -0.52 27.88
CA ILE A 241 2.23 -0.54 28.41
C ILE A 241 2.74 0.90 28.56
N THR A 242 3.20 1.22 29.77
CA THR A 242 3.81 2.51 30.11
C THR A 242 5.29 2.33 30.47
N GLY A 243 6.09 3.39 30.30
CA GLY A 243 7.52 3.35 30.54
C GLY A 243 8.33 2.75 29.39
N SER A 244 9.63 2.53 29.61
CA SER A 244 10.56 2.01 28.59
C SER A 244 11.63 1.10 29.20
N GLY A 245 12.15 0.17 28.40
CA GLY A 245 13.12 -0.84 28.82
C GLY A 245 12.66 -1.63 30.04
N ASN A 246 13.55 -1.89 31.00
CA ASN A 246 13.24 -2.64 32.22
C ASN A 246 12.19 -1.98 33.15
N ASN A 247 11.90 -0.69 32.93
CA ASN A 247 10.89 0.04 33.70
C ASN A 247 9.49 -0.06 33.07
N ALA A 248 9.34 -0.77 31.95
CA ALA A 248 8.04 -0.96 31.33
C ALA A 248 7.08 -1.71 32.29
N ARG A 249 5.85 -1.22 32.38
CA ARG A 249 4.78 -1.79 33.22
C ARG A 249 3.47 -1.78 32.46
N VAL A 250 2.66 -2.81 32.68
CA VAL A 250 1.31 -2.91 32.13
C VAL A 250 0.35 -2.18 33.07
N VAL A 251 -0.58 -1.43 32.49
CA VAL A 251 -1.74 -0.83 33.15
C VAL A 251 -2.92 -1.79 32.94
N PRO A 252 -3.29 -2.62 33.94
CA PRO A 252 -4.31 -3.66 33.78
C PRO A 252 -5.66 -3.09 33.33
N ASP A 253 -6.06 -1.95 33.88
CA ASP A 253 -7.34 -1.30 33.59
C ASP A 253 -7.51 -0.94 32.11
N GLU A 254 -6.43 -0.64 31.38
CA GLU A 254 -6.51 -0.38 29.93
C GLU A 254 -6.74 -1.67 29.14
N ILE A 255 -6.15 -2.80 29.55
CA ILE A 255 -6.45 -4.10 28.92
C ILE A 255 -7.92 -4.47 29.14
N LYS A 256 -8.43 -4.33 30.37
CA LYS A 256 -9.84 -4.59 30.71
C LYS A 256 -10.78 -3.71 29.89
N LYS A 257 -10.50 -2.40 29.85
CA LYS A 257 -11.26 -1.41 29.07
C LYS A 257 -11.31 -1.75 27.57
N ARG A 258 -10.21 -2.24 27.00
CA ARG A 258 -10.11 -2.58 25.56
C ARG A 258 -10.45 -4.04 25.24
N GLY A 259 -10.68 -4.88 26.24
CA GLY A 259 -10.97 -6.32 26.07
C GLY A 259 -12.16 -6.57 25.15
N VAL A 260 -13.20 -5.73 25.23
CA VAL A 260 -14.38 -5.80 24.35
C VAL A 260 -14.06 -5.61 22.87
N VAL A 261 -12.99 -4.87 22.54
CA VAL A 261 -12.54 -4.68 21.16
C VAL A 261 -11.90 -5.97 20.65
N LEU A 262 -11.04 -6.59 21.46
CA LEU A 262 -10.39 -7.85 21.11
C LEU A 262 -11.41 -8.98 20.92
N THR A 263 -12.33 -9.17 21.88
CA THR A 263 -13.33 -10.24 21.83
C THR A 263 -14.28 -10.11 20.64
N LYS A 264 -14.68 -8.88 20.27
CA LYS A 264 -15.51 -8.60 19.09
C LYS A 264 -14.87 -9.13 17.80
N PHE A 265 -13.56 -8.96 17.62
CA PHE A 265 -12.87 -9.33 16.38
C PHE A 265 -12.25 -10.73 16.40
N PHE A 266 -11.91 -11.29 17.57
CA PHE A 266 -11.40 -12.65 17.68
C PHE A 266 -12.52 -13.68 17.43
N GLY A 267 -13.78 -13.32 17.70
CA GLY A 267 -14.94 -14.14 17.37
C GLY A 267 -14.94 -15.51 18.05
N ASN A 268 -14.27 -15.62 19.21
CA ASN A 268 -14.09 -16.87 19.97
C ASN A 268 -13.48 -18.01 19.12
N GLN A 269 -12.53 -17.67 18.26
CA GLN A 269 -11.80 -18.63 17.43
C GLN A 269 -10.43 -18.92 18.03
N PRO A 270 -10.15 -20.17 18.45
CA PRO A 270 -8.86 -20.54 19.03
C PRO A 270 -7.66 -20.21 18.14
N GLU A 271 -7.84 -20.28 16.81
CA GLU A 271 -6.79 -19.91 15.85
C GLU A 271 -6.43 -18.42 15.91
N PHE A 272 -7.39 -17.53 16.13
CA PHE A 272 -7.15 -16.09 16.25
C PHE A 272 -6.55 -15.73 17.61
N GLU A 273 -7.04 -16.36 18.68
CA GLU A 273 -6.46 -16.24 20.01
C GLU A 273 -4.98 -16.65 20.04
N LEU A 274 -4.65 -17.77 19.38
CA LEU A 274 -3.26 -18.22 19.23
C LEU A 274 -2.40 -17.20 18.45
N GLN A 275 -2.93 -16.62 17.36
CA GLN A 275 -2.23 -15.55 16.63
C GLN A 275 -2.01 -14.31 17.50
N ALA A 276 -2.97 -13.99 18.35
CA ALA A 276 -2.86 -12.89 19.28
C ALA A 276 -1.74 -13.14 20.32
N LEU A 277 -1.63 -14.34 20.87
CA LEU A 277 -0.54 -14.73 21.78
C LEU A 277 0.84 -14.63 21.11
N TYR A 278 0.97 -15.04 19.85
CA TYR A 278 2.21 -14.85 19.09
C TYR A 278 2.54 -13.36 18.87
N ALA A 279 1.54 -12.53 18.60
CA ALA A 279 1.73 -11.09 18.45
C ALA A 279 2.20 -10.43 19.76
N LEU A 280 1.62 -10.84 20.89
CA LEU A 280 2.03 -10.39 22.21
C LEU A 280 3.47 -10.83 22.55
N GLN A 281 3.83 -12.08 22.25
CA GLN A 281 5.22 -12.56 22.40
C GLN A 281 6.19 -11.70 21.59
N ALA A 282 5.88 -11.43 20.32
CA ALA A 282 6.72 -10.61 19.46
C ALA A 282 6.84 -9.16 19.98
N LEU A 283 5.75 -8.58 20.48
CA LEU A 283 5.75 -7.26 21.10
C LEU A 283 6.68 -7.21 22.32
N VAL A 284 6.54 -8.16 23.26
CA VAL A 284 7.38 -8.20 24.46
C VAL A 284 8.84 -8.47 24.11
N HIS A 285 9.11 -9.31 23.11
CA HIS A 285 10.45 -9.53 22.63
C HIS A 285 11.10 -8.26 22.09
N ARG A 286 10.35 -7.46 21.32
CA ARG A 286 10.79 -6.15 20.81
C ARG A 286 11.06 -5.14 21.92
N LEU A 287 10.38 -5.27 23.07
CA LEU A 287 10.64 -4.48 24.27
C LEU A 287 11.82 -5.00 25.11
N GLU A 288 12.54 -6.02 24.62
CA GLU A 288 13.66 -6.67 25.30
C GLU A 288 13.26 -7.40 26.59
N HIS A 289 12.05 -7.98 26.63
CA HIS A 289 11.56 -8.82 27.72
C HIS A 289 11.52 -8.14 29.11
N PRO A 290 10.83 -6.99 29.26
CA PRO A 290 10.72 -6.30 30.54
C PRO A 290 10.08 -7.19 31.61
N PRO A 291 10.61 -7.18 32.85
CA PRO A 291 10.11 -8.06 33.92
C PRO A 291 8.63 -7.84 34.22
N GLY A 292 7.86 -8.94 34.23
CA GLY A 292 6.45 -8.94 34.64
C GLY A 292 5.45 -8.54 33.54
N VAL A 293 5.88 -7.89 32.46
CA VAL A 293 4.95 -7.40 31.41
C VAL A 293 4.18 -8.54 30.74
N LEU A 294 4.87 -9.57 30.26
CA LEU A 294 4.19 -10.70 29.59
C LEU A 294 3.25 -11.43 30.55
N ARG A 295 3.69 -11.62 31.79
CA ARG A 295 2.90 -12.29 32.84
C ARG A 295 1.61 -11.53 33.13
N THR A 296 1.71 -10.22 33.38
CA THR A 296 0.53 -9.38 33.65
C THR A 296 -0.40 -9.32 32.44
N CYS A 297 0.11 -9.30 31.21
CA CYS A 297 -0.75 -9.42 30.02
C CYS A 297 -1.48 -10.77 29.97
N PHE A 298 -0.79 -11.90 30.23
CA PHE A 298 -1.41 -13.23 30.23
C PHE A 298 -2.51 -13.33 31.30
N ASP A 299 -2.25 -12.85 32.52
CA ASP A 299 -3.23 -12.84 33.60
C ASP A 299 -4.49 -12.06 33.20
N ASN A 300 -4.35 -10.83 32.69
CA ASN A 300 -5.50 -10.02 32.30
C ASN A 300 -6.24 -10.54 31.06
N LEU A 301 -5.53 -11.14 30.11
CA LEU A 301 -6.17 -11.74 28.93
C LEU A 301 -6.96 -13.00 29.30
N PHE A 302 -6.53 -13.73 30.32
CA PHE A 302 -7.24 -14.89 30.86
C PHE A 302 -8.42 -14.47 31.74
N ASP A 303 -8.20 -13.57 32.71
CA ASP A 303 -9.23 -13.12 33.67
C ASP A 303 -10.43 -12.43 33.02
N GLU A 304 -10.22 -11.81 31.86
CA GLU A 304 -11.28 -11.11 31.09
C GLU A 304 -11.89 -11.98 29.98
N ASP A 305 -11.63 -13.29 29.98
CA ASP A 305 -12.14 -14.26 28.98
C ASP A 305 -11.81 -13.86 27.51
N ILE A 306 -10.68 -13.19 27.29
CA ILE A 306 -10.25 -12.74 25.95
C ILE A 306 -9.53 -13.88 25.21
N ILE A 307 -8.75 -14.67 25.94
CA ILE A 307 -7.99 -15.81 25.42
C ILE A 307 -8.37 -17.05 26.23
N SER A 308 -8.80 -18.11 25.55
CA SER A 308 -9.16 -19.37 26.17
C SER A 308 -7.96 -20.13 26.73
N GLU A 309 -8.22 -20.98 27.71
CA GLU A 309 -7.22 -21.92 28.28
C GLU A 309 -6.57 -22.78 27.18
N ASP A 310 -7.35 -23.24 26.20
CA ASP A 310 -6.86 -24.06 25.09
C ASP A 310 -5.84 -23.30 24.22
N ALA A 311 -6.11 -22.02 23.90
CA ALA A 311 -5.18 -21.19 23.13
C ALA A 311 -3.84 -20.99 23.85
N PHE A 312 -3.86 -20.84 25.19
CA PHE A 312 -2.62 -20.78 25.98
C PHE A 312 -1.82 -22.08 25.90
N TYR A 313 -2.46 -23.26 26.02
CA TYR A 313 -1.77 -24.53 25.86
C TYR A 313 -1.26 -24.76 24.43
N GLN A 314 -2.00 -24.32 23.41
CA GLN A 314 -1.55 -24.37 22.03
C GLN A 314 -0.31 -23.50 21.81
N TRP A 315 -0.30 -22.27 22.35
CA TRP A 315 0.86 -21.39 22.31
C TRP A 315 2.06 -22.02 23.02
N GLU A 316 1.86 -22.62 24.18
CA GLU A 316 2.91 -23.30 24.94
C GLU A 316 3.55 -24.44 24.14
N LYS A 317 2.72 -25.34 23.61
CA LYS A 317 3.14 -26.53 22.86
C LYS A 317 3.63 -26.23 21.44
N SER A 318 3.40 -25.02 20.93
CA SER A 318 3.71 -24.68 19.54
C SER A 318 5.20 -24.86 19.21
N THR A 319 5.48 -25.56 18.11
CA THR A 319 6.82 -25.76 17.57
C THR A 319 7.01 -25.06 16.22
N ASP A 320 6.17 -24.06 15.92
CA ASP A 320 6.24 -23.33 14.65
C ASP A 320 7.60 -22.61 14.53
N PRO A 321 8.44 -22.92 13.52
CA PRO A 321 9.74 -22.29 13.33
C PRO A 321 9.68 -20.75 13.22
N ALA A 322 8.58 -20.21 12.69
CA ALA A 322 8.40 -18.76 12.52
C ALA A 322 8.13 -18.02 13.84
N GLU A 323 7.71 -18.73 14.89
CA GLU A 323 7.27 -18.13 16.17
C GLU A 323 8.22 -18.51 17.33
N GLN A 324 9.41 -19.03 17.05
CA GLN A 324 10.39 -19.39 18.08
C GLN A 324 11.18 -18.18 18.62
N GLU A 325 11.19 -17.08 17.89
CA GLU A 325 11.91 -15.87 18.28
C GLU A 325 11.32 -15.27 19.57
N GLY A 326 12.15 -15.04 20.57
CA GLY A 326 11.73 -14.57 21.90
C GLY A 326 10.99 -15.61 22.77
N LYS A 327 10.54 -16.75 22.20
CA LYS A 327 9.72 -17.75 22.90
C LYS A 327 10.38 -18.34 24.14
N GLY A 328 11.67 -18.67 24.07
CA GLY A 328 12.39 -19.28 25.19
C GLY A 328 12.45 -18.39 26.44
N VAL A 329 12.56 -17.07 26.26
CA VAL A 329 12.54 -16.11 27.38
C VAL A 329 11.11 -15.89 27.86
N ALA A 330 10.16 -15.75 26.92
CA ALA A 330 8.73 -15.65 27.22
C ALA A 330 8.26 -16.82 28.12
N MET A 331 8.58 -18.07 27.73
CA MET A 331 8.26 -19.28 28.51
C MET A 331 8.78 -19.24 29.94
N LYS A 332 9.97 -18.68 30.18
CA LYS A 332 10.51 -18.52 31.54
C LYS A 332 9.71 -17.52 32.35
N GLN A 333 9.25 -16.42 31.75
CA GLN A 333 8.45 -15.40 32.45
C GLN A 333 7.06 -15.91 32.84
N VAL A 334 6.44 -16.74 32.00
CA VAL A 334 5.07 -17.25 32.22
C VAL A 334 5.03 -18.67 32.79
N CYS A 335 6.17 -19.24 33.20
CA CYS A 335 6.24 -20.60 33.75
C CYS A 335 5.26 -20.81 34.92
N GLN A 336 5.21 -19.85 35.86
CA GLN A 336 4.27 -19.89 36.98
C GLN A 336 2.80 -19.78 36.55
N PHE A 337 2.50 -19.16 35.41
CA PHE A 337 1.13 -19.01 34.91
C PHE A 337 0.62 -20.38 34.48
N PHE A 338 1.43 -21.11 33.72
CA PHE A 338 1.11 -22.46 33.27
C PHE A 338 1.18 -23.51 34.40
N GLN A 339 1.92 -23.26 35.48
CA GLN A 339 1.84 -24.11 36.67
C GLN A 339 0.46 -23.97 37.30
N TRP A 340 0.04 -22.74 37.58
CA TRP A 340 -1.28 -22.43 38.12
C TRP A 340 -2.43 -22.91 37.22
N LEU A 341 -2.32 -22.71 35.90
CA LEU A 341 -3.36 -23.12 34.93
C LEU A 341 -3.61 -24.63 34.93
N ARG A 342 -2.63 -25.44 35.34
CA ARG A 342 -2.73 -26.90 35.44
C ARG A 342 -3.10 -27.39 36.83
N GLU A 343 -3.10 -26.52 37.84
CA GLU A 343 -3.59 -26.89 39.16
C GLU A 343 -5.06 -27.28 38.99
N PRO A 344 -5.46 -28.50 39.43
CA PRO A 344 -6.87 -28.85 39.40
C PRO A 344 -7.64 -27.78 40.17
N ALA A 345 -8.82 -27.41 39.69
CA ALA A 345 -9.77 -26.59 40.43
C ALA A 345 -10.32 -27.37 41.65
N ASP A 346 -9.43 -27.82 42.54
CA ASP A 346 -9.75 -28.31 43.85
C ASP A 346 -10.12 -27.09 44.68
N PHE A 347 -11.40 -26.71 44.63
CA PHE A 347 -12.23 -26.25 45.75
C PHE A 347 -13.61 -25.86 45.19
N SER A 348 -14.41 -26.87 44.85
CA SER A 348 -15.87 -26.74 44.94
C SER A 348 -16.35 -27.60 46.10
N ASP A 349 -17.17 -26.98 46.94
CA ASP A 349 -17.91 -27.49 48.10
C ASP A 349 -17.18 -27.61 49.45
N SER A 350 -17.24 -26.52 50.23
CA SER A 350 -17.53 -26.57 51.67
C SER A 350 -18.39 -25.38 52.08
#